data_AF-A0A4P5QTB2-F1
#
_entry.id   AF-A0A4P5QTB2-F1
#
_cell.length_a   1.000
_cell.length_b   1.000
_cell.length_c   1.000
_cell.angle_alpha   90.00
_cell.angle_beta   90.00
_cell.angle_gamma   90.00
#
_symmetry.space_group_name_H-M   'P 1'
#
loop_
_entity.id
_entity.type
_entity.pdbx_description
1 polymer ?
#
loop_
_entity_poly.entity_id
_entity_poly.type
_entity_poly.pdbx_seq_one_letter_code
_entity_poly.pdbx_strand_id
1 'polypeptide(L)'
;MNIFHRSLNVFMNRCIHIAMLSLALACGAFASTRGITFIYQPLTTLGTDQDTEIVVTKIPVLTNTVEENLITHIASPNRLLQDATADVPDSNLLSLLHIRIEAELVDRKHFKVTLDLRDMLPTDDYDVTPLQVVAGAVKALRATFDEHPGLGSYELHIRAKEGDKTDWSKHTGRYTSKKKKR
;
A
#
# COMPACT_ATOMS: atom_id res chain seq x y z
N MET A 1 -37.97 -33.17 51.26
CA MET A 1 -38.11 -32.81 49.83
C MET A 1 -37.28 -31.55 49.52
N ASN A 2 -35.95 -31.56 49.72
CA ASN A 2 -35.11 -30.34 49.61
C ASN A 2 -33.70 -30.58 48.97
N ILE A 3 -33.41 -31.79 48.50
CA ILE A 3 -32.08 -32.16 47.99
C ILE A 3 -31.98 -31.95 46.47
N PHE A 4 -33.10 -32.13 45.74
CA PHE A 4 -33.14 -31.93 44.28
C PHE A 4 -32.97 -30.47 43.84
N HIS A 5 -33.44 -29.51 44.64
CA HIS A 5 -33.36 -28.08 44.29
C HIS A 5 -31.95 -27.49 44.41
N ARG A 6 -31.09 -28.05 45.28
CA ARG A 6 -29.69 -27.63 45.43
C ARG A 6 -28.80 -28.15 44.29
N SER A 7 -29.08 -29.35 43.77
CA SER A 7 -28.26 -29.96 42.71
C SER A 7 -28.41 -29.27 41.36
N LEU A 8 -29.60 -28.74 41.04
CA LEU A 8 -29.87 -28.04 39.78
C LEU A 8 -29.14 -26.69 39.70
N ASN A 9 -29.12 -25.93 40.81
CA ASN A 9 -28.46 -24.62 40.89
C ASN A 9 -26.93 -24.72 40.76
N VAL A 10 -26.32 -25.79 41.28
CA VAL A 10 -24.87 -26.01 41.16
C VAL A 10 -24.48 -26.38 39.72
N PHE A 11 -25.31 -27.15 39.02
CA PHE A 11 -25.08 -27.51 37.62
C PHE A 11 -25.23 -26.30 36.69
N MET A 12 -26.29 -25.50 36.90
CA MET A 12 -26.58 -24.32 36.09
C MET A 12 -25.53 -23.20 36.28
N ASN A 13 -25.04 -22.98 37.51
CA ASN A 13 -23.94 -22.04 37.76
C ASN A 13 -22.62 -22.48 37.10
N ARG A 14 -22.34 -23.79 37.04
CA ARG A 14 -21.14 -24.31 36.37
C ARG A 14 -21.22 -24.16 34.85
N CYS A 15 -22.38 -24.39 34.25
CA CYS A 15 -22.59 -24.16 32.81
C CYS A 15 -22.44 -22.69 32.42
N ILE A 16 -22.93 -21.75 33.25
CA ILE A 16 -22.78 -20.31 33.02
C ILE A 16 -21.31 -19.87 33.11
N HIS A 17 -20.55 -20.40 34.06
CA HIS A 17 -19.11 -20.10 34.18
C HIS A 17 -18.31 -20.66 33.00
N ILE A 18 -18.65 -21.86 32.51
CA ILE A 18 -17.99 -22.47 31.34
C ILE A 18 -18.34 -21.67 30.06
N ALA A 19 -19.59 -21.23 29.91
CA ALA A 19 -20.02 -20.40 28.78
C ALA A 19 -19.37 -19.02 28.79
N MET A 20 -19.23 -18.38 29.96
CA MET A 20 -18.52 -17.09 30.07
C MET A 20 -17.02 -17.21 29.82
N LEU A 21 -16.38 -18.32 30.25
CA LEU A 21 -14.96 -18.56 30.00
C LEU A 21 -14.66 -18.82 28.52
N SER A 22 -15.59 -19.46 27.79
CA SER A 22 -15.46 -19.71 26.35
C SER A 22 -15.73 -18.47 25.50
N LEU A 23 -16.60 -17.56 25.94
CA LEU A 23 -16.82 -16.27 25.27
C LEU A 23 -15.64 -15.30 25.46
N ALA A 24 -14.95 -15.34 26.61
CA ALA A 24 -13.77 -14.52 26.87
C ALA A 24 -12.53 -14.96 26.04
N LEU A 25 -12.39 -16.25 25.71
CA LEU A 25 -11.31 -16.74 24.85
C LEU A 25 -11.52 -16.44 23.36
N ALA A 26 -12.74 -16.14 22.92
CA ALA A 26 -13.03 -15.81 21.53
C ALA A 26 -12.66 -14.36 21.15
N CYS A 27 -12.44 -13.49 22.14
CA CYS A 27 -11.88 -12.14 21.93
C CYS A 27 -10.35 -12.19 21.83
N GLY A 28 -9.84 -13.07 20.96
CA GLY A 28 -8.45 -13.00 20.51
C GLY A 28 -8.27 -11.68 19.78
N ALA A 29 -7.73 -10.69 20.50
CA ALA A 29 -7.37 -9.40 19.97
C ALA A 29 -6.53 -9.59 18.69
N PHE A 30 -7.07 -9.19 17.54
CA PHE A 30 -6.27 -8.90 16.36
C PHE A 30 -5.45 -7.64 16.68
N ALA A 31 -4.35 -7.83 17.41
CA ALA A 31 -3.32 -6.84 17.54
C ALA A 31 -2.66 -6.72 16.15
N SER A 32 -3.22 -5.86 15.29
CA SER A 32 -2.57 -5.49 14.04
C SER A 32 -1.31 -4.72 14.40
N THR A 33 -0.18 -5.41 14.42
CA THR A 33 1.15 -4.82 14.61
C THR A 33 1.40 -3.87 13.44
N ARG A 34 1.25 -2.57 13.69
CA ARG A 34 1.75 -1.54 12.78
C ARG A 34 3.27 -1.67 12.74
N GLY A 35 3.79 -2.10 11.60
CA GLY A 35 5.23 -2.19 11.35
C GLY A 35 5.71 -0.98 10.56
N ILE A 36 6.91 -0.49 10.86
CA ILE A 36 7.63 0.35 9.92
C ILE A 36 8.15 -0.58 8.83
N THR A 37 7.77 -0.30 7.59
CA THR A 37 8.31 -0.96 6.40
C THR A 37 8.78 0.11 5.43
N PHE A 38 9.37 -0.30 4.31
CA PHE A 38 9.90 0.62 3.32
C PHE A 38 9.29 0.36 1.96
N ILE A 39 8.90 1.41 1.26
CA ILE A 39 8.48 1.35 -0.14
C ILE A 39 9.38 2.23 -0.98
N TYR A 40 9.25 2.15 -2.29
CA TYR A 40 9.87 3.12 -3.17
C TYR A 40 8.81 4.07 -3.73
N GLN A 41 9.12 5.35 -3.79
CA GLN A 41 8.26 6.38 -4.36
C GLN A 41 9.04 7.20 -5.40
N PRO A 42 8.40 7.62 -6.51
CA PRO A 42 9.00 8.55 -7.46
C PRO A 42 8.84 9.98 -6.94
N LEU A 43 9.94 10.59 -6.52
CA LEU A 43 9.98 11.95 -5.98
C LEU A 43 10.45 12.93 -7.05
N THR A 44 9.98 14.17 -6.96
CA THR A 44 10.51 15.28 -7.76
C THR A 44 11.63 15.99 -7.01
N THR A 45 12.67 16.41 -7.74
CA THR A 45 13.75 17.28 -7.24
C THR A 45 13.47 18.76 -7.50
N LEU A 46 12.29 19.12 -8.01
CA LEU A 46 11.90 20.49 -8.27
C LEU A 46 12.05 21.36 -7.00
N GLY A 47 12.83 22.44 -7.10
CA GLY A 47 13.18 23.30 -5.97
C GLY A 47 14.54 22.98 -5.32
N THR A 48 15.31 22.04 -5.87
CA THR A 48 16.74 21.84 -5.53
C THR A 48 17.64 22.47 -6.60
N ASP A 49 18.89 22.77 -6.27
CA ASP A 49 19.88 23.39 -7.18
C ASP A 49 20.31 22.49 -8.37
N GLN A 50 19.65 21.35 -8.57
CA GLN A 50 19.92 20.39 -9.65
C GLN A 50 18.80 20.41 -10.70
N ASP A 51 19.13 19.99 -11.92
CA ASP A 51 18.15 19.79 -13.00
C ASP A 51 16.97 18.92 -12.51
N THR A 52 15.76 19.24 -12.97
CA THR A 52 14.55 18.53 -12.55
C THR A 52 14.60 17.07 -12.98
N GLU A 53 14.64 16.15 -12.02
CA GLU A 53 14.69 14.71 -12.27
C GLU A 53 13.68 13.96 -11.37
N ILE A 54 13.18 12.83 -11.87
CA ILE A 54 12.38 11.88 -11.09
C ILE A 54 13.31 10.91 -10.38
N VAL A 55 13.44 11.06 -9.07
CA VAL A 55 14.27 10.20 -8.22
C VAL A 55 13.39 9.14 -7.54
N VAL A 56 13.68 7.86 -7.79
CA VAL A 56 13.00 6.76 -7.09
C VAL A 56 13.74 6.43 -5.81
N THR A 57 13.13 6.76 -4.67
CA THR A 57 13.76 6.69 -3.35
C THR A 57 12.99 5.78 -2.40
N LYS A 58 13.74 5.13 -1.50
CA LYS A 58 13.21 4.28 -0.42
C LYS A 58 12.66 5.15 0.71
N ILE A 59 11.37 5.02 1.01
CA ILE A 59 10.64 5.82 2.01
C ILE A 59 10.05 4.91 3.09
N PRO A 60 10.23 5.23 4.38
CA PRO A 60 9.59 4.49 5.46
C PRO A 60 8.08 4.79 5.49
N VAL A 61 7.26 3.76 5.59
CA VAL A 61 5.81 3.87 5.74
C VAL A 61 5.31 3.03 6.91
N LEU A 62 4.30 3.56 7.58
CA LEU A 62 3.57 2.85 8.64
C LEU A 62 2.41 2.11 7.99
N THR A 63 2.55 0.80 7.82
CA THR A 63 1.49 -0.03 7.25
C THR A 63 0.97 -1.04 8.28
N ASN A 64 -0.29 -1.43 8.09
CA ASN A 64 -0.84 -2.62 8.73
C ASN A 64 -0.46 -3.87 7.93
N THR A 65 -0.90 -5.03 8.39
CA THR A 65 -0.58 -6.34 7.81
C THR A 65 -1.22 -6.63 6.43
N VAL A 66 -1.88 -5.66 5.79
CA VAL A 66 -2.54 -5.84 4.49
C VAL A 66 -1.58 -5.45 3.37
N GLU A 67 -1.23 -6.42 2.52
CA GLU A 67 -0.19 -6.26 1.48
C GLU A 67 -0.62 -5.29 0.37
N GLU A 68 -1.91 -5.22 0.06
CA GLU A 68 -2.50 -4.28 -0.90
C GLU A 68 -2.24 -2.82 -0.48
N ASN A 69 -2.35 -2.53 0.82
CA ASN A 69 -2.09 -1.19 1.37
C ASN A 69 -0.63 -0.78 1.20
N LEU A 70 0.29 -1.75 1.27
CA LEU A 70 1.70 -1.48 1.04
C LEU A 70 1.95 -0.99 -0.40
N ILE A 71 1.28 -1.58 -1.38
CA ILE A 71 1.41 -1.22 -2.79
C ILE A 71 0.81 0.16 -3.05
N THR A 72 -0.36 0.45 -2.48
CA THR A 72 -1.04 1.74 -2.68
C THR A 72 -0.27 2.91 -2.05
N HIS A 73 0.54 2.65 -1.02
CA HIS A 73 1.42 3.67 -0.42
C HIS A 73 2.47 4.25 -1.38
N ILE A 74 2.78 3.59 -2.50
CA ILE A 74 3.68 4.13 -3.54
C ILE A 74 3.17 5.46 -4.09
N ALA A 75 1.86 5.69 -4.10
CA ALA A 75 1.23 6.94 -4.54
C ALA A 75 0.78 7.85 -3.38
N SER A 76 1.07 7.51 -2.12
CA SER A 76 0.70 8.36 -0.98
C SER A 76 1.55 9.62 -0.91
N PRO A 77 0.99 10.76 -0.45
CA PRO A 77 1.76 11.98 -0.22
C PRO A 77 3.01 11.72 0.60
N ASN A 78 4.16 12.23 0.14
CA ASN A 78 5.42 12.19 0.87
C ASN A 78 5.77 13.58 1.38
N ARG A 79 5.26 13.89 2.57
CA ARG A 79 5.63 15.09 3.32
C ARG A 79 6.73 14.70 4.28
N LEU A 80 7.94 15.18 4.03
CA LEU A 80 9.05 14.98 4.95
C LEU A 80 8.67 15.67 6.26
N LEU A 81 8.54 14.91 7.35
CA LEU A 81 8.22 15.47 8.66
C LEU A 81 9.41 16.32 9.14
N GLN A 82 9.39 17.61 8.81
CA GLN A 82 10.02 18.66 9.60
C GLN A 82 8.90 19.27 10.44
N ASP A 83 9.16 19.54 11.72
CA ASP A 83 8.28 20.09 12.77
C ASP A 83 6.83 20.40 12.38
N ALA A 84 5.84 19.95 13.17
CA ALA A 84 4.39 20.01 12.90
C ALA A 84 3.79 21.38 12.47
N THR A 85 4.57 22.45 12.50
CA THR A 85 4.25 23.80 12.04
C THR A 85 4.75 24.14 10.62
N ALA A 86 5.60 23.30 10.02
CA ALA A 86 6.12 23.52 8.68
C ALA A 86 5.12 23.00 7.63
N ASP A 87 4.69 23.88 6.73
CA ASP A 87 3.93 23.52 5.53
C ASP A 87 4.88 22.84 4.54
N VAL A 88 5.19 21.56 4.80
CA VAL A 88 6.12 20.81 3.96
C VAL A 88 5.37 20.35 2.71
N PRO A 89 5.79 20.80 1.52
CA PRO A 89 5.16 20.40 0.28
C PRO A 89 5.31 18.90 0.05
N ASP A 90 4.32 18.31 -0.60
CA ASP A 90 4.40 16.93 -1.05
C ASP A 90 5.50 16.80 -2.11
N SER A 91 6.31 15.76 -2.00
CA SER A 91 7.39 15.47 -2.94
C SER A 91 7.09 14.27 -3.84
N ASN A 92 6.03 13.50 -3.56
CA ASN A 92 5.67 12.33 -4.35
C ASN A 92 4.94 12.76 -5.62
N LEU A 93 5.56 12.51 -6.77
CA LEU A 93 5.07 12.95 -8.07
C LEU A 93 3.72 12.31 -8.44
N LEU A 94 3.44 11.08 -7.98
CA LEU A 94 2.14 10.45 -8.25
C LEU A 94 1.02 11.16 -7.48
N SER A 95 1.28 11.51 -6.22
CA SER A 95 0.33 12.22 -5.37
C SER A 95 0.09 13.64 -5.91
N LEU A 96 1.17 14.36 -6.24
CA LEU A 96 1.11 15.71 -6.82
C LEU A 96 0.29 15.75 -8.13
N LEU A 97 0.45 14.74 -8.99
CA LEU A 97 -0.24 14.66 -10.28
C LEU A 97 -1.60 13.94 -10.20
N HIS A 98 -2.10 13.62 -9.00
CA HIS A 98 -3.37 12.91 -8.78
C HIS A 98 -3.43 11.52 -9.45
N ILE A 99 -2.29 10.87 -9.64
CA ILE A 99 -2.18 9.49 -10.14
C ILE A 99 -2.40 8.53 -8.97
N ARG A 100 -3.30 7.57 -9.14
CA ARG A 100 -3.61 6.58 -8.10
C ARG A 100 -3.05 5.22 -8.46
N ILE A 101 -2.69 4.46 -7.43
CA ILE A 101 -2.36 3.05 -7.55
C ILE A 101 -3.45 2.25 -6.84
N GLU A 102 -4.14 1.42 -7.58
CA GLU A 102 -5.06 0.41 -7.06
C GLU A 102 -4.33 -0.94 -7.05
N ALA A 103 -4.48 -1.73 -5.99
CA ALA A 103 -3.94 -3.07 -5.89
C ALA A 103 -5.03 -4.04 -5.42
N GLU A 104 -5.17 -5.13 -6.14
CA GLU A 104 -6.13 -6.20 -5.86
C GLU A 104 -5.37 -7.53 -5.82
N LEU A 105 -5.48 -8.28 -4.72
CA LEU A 105 -4.91 -9.62 -4.65
C LEU A 105 -5.79 -10.59 -5.46
N VAL A 106 -5.25 -11.10 -6.56
CA VAL A 106 -5.96 -12.04 -7.46
C VAL A 106 -5.77 -13.48 -7.00
N ASP A 107 -4.54 -13.85 -6.63
CA ASP A 107 -4.23 -15.19 -6.12
C ASP A 107 -2.98 -15.14 -5.25
N ARG A 108 -3.08 -15.56 -3.98
CA ARG A 108 -2.01 -15.74 -2.97
C ARG A 108 -0.93 -14.64 -2.88
N LYS A 109 -0.10 -14.51 -3.92
CA LYS A 109 1.01 -13.55 -4.08
C LYS A 109 1.08 -13.00 -5.51
N HIS A 110 -0.07 -12.80 -6.11
CA HIS A 110 -0.25 -12.28 -7.45
C HIS A 110 -1.28 -11.16 -7.40
N PHE A 111 -0.82 -9.94 -7.68
CA PHE A 111 -1.62 -8.74 -7.62
C PHE A 111 -1.98 -8.24 -9.00
N LYS A 112 -3.21 -7.78 -9.18
CA LYS A 112 -3.58 -6.88 -10.26
C LYS A 112 -3.33 -5.47 -9.76
N VAL A 113 -2.36 -4.79 -10.36
CA VAL A 113 -2.02 -3.41 -10.04
C VAL A 113 -2.52 -2.52 -11.16
N THR A 114 -3.31 -1.50 -10.83
CA THR A 114 -3.79 -0.52 -11.79
C THR A 114 -3.18 0.84 -11.47
N LEU A 115 -2.45 1.41 -12.42
CA LEU A 115 -2.04 2.81 -12.41
C LEU A 115 -3.16 3.63 -13.07
N ASP A 116 -3.88 4.40 -12.28
CA ASP A 116 -5.02 5.20 -12.74
C ASP A 116 -4.58 6.63 -13.07
N LEU A 117 -4.64 6.97 -14.36
CA LEU A 117 -4.24 8.26 -14.92
C LEU A 117 -5.46 9.11 -15.30
N ARG A 118 -6.70 8.68 -15.00
CA ARG A 118 -7.91 9.39 -15.45
C ARG A 118 -7.96 10.84 -14.98
N ASP A 119 -7.55 11.05 -13.73
CA ASP A 119 -7.54 12.36 -13.07
C ASP A 119 -6.15 13.02 -13.11
N MET A 120 -5.23 12.53 -13.95
CA MET A 120 -3.85 13.03 -14.00
C MET A 120 -3.82 14.53 -14.36
N LEU A 121 -3.16 15.31 -13.52
CA LEU A 121 -2.92 16.73 -13.75
C LEU A 121 -1.82 16.94 -14.82
N PRO A 122 -1.77 18.12 -15.47
CA PRO A 122 -0.68 18.47 -16.38
C PRO A 122 0.69 18.33 -15.71
N THR A 123 1.66 17.82 -16.44
CA THR A 123 3.01 17.57 -15.91
C THR A 123 3.97 18.74 -16.15
N ASP A 124 3.55 19.75 -16.91
CA ASP A 124 4.36 20.89 -17.35
C ASP A 124 4.91 21.70 -16.15
N ASP A 125 4.14 21.80 -15.06
CA ASP A 125 4.55 22.51 -13.83
C ASP A 125 5.74 21.84 -13.12
N TYR A 126 6.08 20.61 -13.50
CA TYR A 126 7.14 19.80 -12.90
C TYR A 126 8.26 19.47 -13.88
N ASP A 127 8.30 20.10 -15.08
CA ASP A 127 9.33 19.89 -16.11
C ASP A 127 9.60 18.41 -16.44
N VAL A 128 8.53 17.60 -16.42
CA VAL A 128 8.58 16.16 -16.73
C VAL A 128 7.46 15.79 -17.69
N THR A 129 7.67 14.72 -18.45
CA THR A 129 6.67 14.16 -19.35
C THR A 129 5.83 13.08 -18.65
N PRO A 130 4.57 12.85 -19.08
CA PRO A 130 3.75 11.74 -18.56
C PRO A 130 4.45 10.37 -18.67
N LEU A 131 5.23 10.16 -19.73
CA LEU A 131 6.02 8.94 -19.92
C LEU A 131 7.09 8.76 -18.84
N GLN A 132 7.80 9.84 -18.47
CA GLN A 132 8.79 9.80 -17.39
C GLN A 132 8.11 9.51 -16.05
N VAL A 133 6.95 10.12 -15.78
CA VAL A 133 6.18 9.88 -14.55
C VAL A 133 5.75 8.41 -14.45
N VAL A 134 5.17 7.85 -15.51
CA VAL A 134 4.76 6.44 -15.55
C VAL A 134 5.96 5.51 -15.45
N ALA A 135 7.08 5.82 -16.12
CA ALA A 135 8.32 5.05 -15.98
C ALA A 135 8.85 5.07 -14.53
N GLY A 136 8.78 6.22 -13.85
CA GLY A 136 9.10 6.38 -12.44
C GLY A 136 8.20 5.53 -11.54
N ALA A 137 6.89 5.54 -11.78
CA ALA A 137 5.91 4.71 -11.07
C ALA A 137 6.22 3.21 -11.22
N VAL A 138 6.50 2.76 -12.45
CA VAL A 138 6.85 1.36 -12.73
C VAL A 138 8.15 0.97 -12.03
N LYS A 139 9.17 1.85 -12.05
CA LYS A 139 10.44 1.61 -11.35
C LYS A 139 10.24 1.51 -9.84
N ALA A 140 9.41 2.38 -9.25
CA ALA A 140 9.04 2.36 -7.84
C ALA A 140 8.28 1.06 -7.46
N LEU A 141 7.31 0.63 -8.27
CA LEU A 141 6.60 -0.64 -8.11
C LEU A 141 7.55 -1.83 -8.11
N ARG A 142 8.43 -1.93 -9.12
CA ARG A 142 9.41 -3.03 -9.22
C ARG A 142 10.33 -3.07 -8.01
N ALA A 143 10.90 -1.92 -7.62
CA ALA A 143 11.78 -1.84 -6.47
C ALA A 143 11.08 -2.23 -5.17
N THR A 144 9.81 -1.86 -5.01
CA THR A 144 8.99 -2.27 -3.85
C THR A 144 8.76 -3.78 -3.83
N PHE A 145 8.39 -4.39 -4.96
CA PHE A 145 8.20 -5.85 -5.03
C PHE A 145 9.52 -6.64 -4.87
N ASP A 146 10.64 -6.11 -5.35
CA ASP A 146 11.97 -6.72 -5.14
C ASP A 146 12.42 -6.63 -3.67
N GLU A 147 12.07 -5.55 -2.96
CA GLU A 147 12.34 -5.39 -1.52
C GLU A 147 11.45 -6.29 -0.67
N HIS A 148 10.23 -6.59 -1.13
CA HIS A 148 9.23 -7.40 -0.43
C HIS A 148 8.92 -8.71 -1.16
N PRO A 149 9.74 -9.77 -0.99
CA PRO A 149 9.45 -11.10 -1.52
C PRO A 149 8.10 -11.70 -1.05
N GLY A 150 7.51 -11.12 0.00
CA GLY A 150 6.14 -11.41 0.45
C GLY A 150 5.12 -11.26 -0.68
N LEU A 151 5.22 -10.17 -1.46
CA LEU A 151 4.26 -9.77 -2.48
C LEU A 151 4.27 -10.66 -3.74
N GLY A 152 5.37 -11.37 -4.01
CA GLY A 152 5.49 -12.29 -5.15
C GLY A 152 5.54 -11.61 -6.52
N SER A 153 4.38 -11.41 -7.16
CA SER A 153 4.27 -10.98 -8.56
C SER A 153 3.07 -10.06 -8.78
N TYR A 154 3.07 -9.31 -9.89
CA TYR A 154 1.93 -8.51 -10.29
C TYR A 154 1.71 -8.48 -11.80
N GLU A 155 0.50 -8.17 -12.21
CA GLU A 155 0.15 -7.73 -13.55
C GLU A 155 -0.23 -6.25 -13.50
N LEU A 156 0.46 -5.43 -14.30
CA LEU A 156 0.24 -3.99 -14.34
C LEU A 156 -0.68 -3.61 -15.50
N HIS A 157 -1.73 -2.90 -15.14
CA HIS A 157 -2.66 -2.25 -16.05
C HIS A 157 -2.55 -0.74 -15.89
N ILE A 158 -2.74 -0.01 -16.99
CA ILE A 158 -2.81 1.45 -16.97
C ILE A 158 -4.22 1.84 -17.40
N ARG A 159 -4.91 2.60 -16.55
CA ARG A 159 -6.23 3.16 -16.86
C ARG A 159 -6.02 4.60 -17.31
N ALA A 160 -5.98 4.82 -18.61
CA ALA A 160 -5.72 6.13 -19.20
C ALA A 160 -6.93 7.07 -19.08
N LYS A 161 -6.67 8.37 -19.28
CA LYS A 161 -7.71 9.40 -19.41
C LYS A 161 -8.53 9.16 -20.69
N GLU A 162 -9.81 9.53 -20.65
CA GLU A 162 -10.67 9.44 -21.83
C GLU A 162 -10.08 10.27 -22.99
N GLY A 163 -9.97 9.65 -24.16
CA GLY A 163 -9.40 10.28 -25.36
C GLY A 163 -7.87 10.32 -25.42
N ASP A 164 -7.15 9.78 -24.42
CA ASP A 164 -5.70 9.62 -24.48
C ASP A 164 -5.30 8.64 -25.60
N LYS A 165 -4.38 9.07 -26.46
CA LYS A 165 -3.88 8.31 -27.61
C LYS A 165 -2.49 7.72 -27.36
N THR A 166 -1.94 7.91 -26.16
CA THR A 166 -0.61 7.43 -25.80
C THR A 166 -0.61 5.90 -25.73
N ASP A 167 0.39 5.29 -26.36
CA ASP A 167 0.59 3.84 -26.29
C ASP A 167 1.28 3.46 -24.98
N TRP A 168 0.46 3.06 -24.00
CA TRP A 168 0.92 2.61 -22.68
C TRP A 168 1.40 1.15 -22.65
N SER A 169 1.28 0.40 -23.76
CA SER A 169 1.54 -1.04 -23.78
C SER A 169 2.95 -1.40 -23.27
N LYS A 170 3.94 -0.55 -23.55
CA LYS A 170 5.35 -0.70 -23.09
C LYS A 170 5.52 -0.69 -21.57
N HIS A 171 4.56 -0.13 -20.84
CA HIS A 171 4.58 -0.02 -19.39
C HIS A 171 3.63 -1.01 -18.71
N THR A 172 2.80 -1.73 -19.47
CA THR A 172 1.90 -2.77 -18.95
C THR A 172 2.52 -4.16 -18.98
N GLY A 173 1.92 -5.10 -18.26
CA GLY A 173 2.25 -6.52 -18.35
C GLY A 173 2.67 -7.15 -17.04
N ARG A 174 3.10 -8.40 -17.12
CA ARG A 174 3.41 -9.22 -15.95
C ARG A 174 4.83 -8.99 -15.44
N TYR A 175 4.96 -8.83 -14.13
CA TYR A 175 6.22 -8.76 -13.43
C TYR A 175 6.29 -9.83 -12.34
N THR A 176 7.48 -10.42 -12.17
CA THR A 176 7.78 -11.36 -11.09
C THR A 176 9.01 -10.87 -10.35
N SER A 177 8.93 -10.76 -9.02
CA SER A 177 10.07 -10.34 -8.19
C SER A 177 11.27 -11.26 -8.38
N LYS A 178 12.47 -10.67 -8.39
CA LYS A 178 13.69 -11.47 -8.47
C LYS A 178 13.93 -12.11 -7.11
N LYS A 179 13.87 -13.45 -7.05
CA LYS A 179 14.35 -14.16 -5.85
C LYS A 179 15.82 -13.82 -5.64
N LYS A 180 16.12 -13.07 -4.59
CA LYS A 180 17.50 -12.84 -4.14
C LYS A 180 18.06 -14.20 -3.72
N LYS A 181 18.95 -14.79 -4.55
CA LYS A 181 19.76 -15.94 -4.12
C LYS A 181 20.59 -15.45 -2.93
N ARG A 182 20.31 -15.99 -1.76
CA ARG A 182 21.16 -15.84 -0.58
C ARG A 182 22.39 -16.72 -0.75
#